data_AF-A0A7S0I5T1-F1
#
_entry.id   AF-A0A7S0I5T1-F1
#
_cell.length_a   1.000
_cell.length_b   1.000
_cell.length_c   1.000
_cell.angle_alpha   90.00
_cell.angle_beta   90.00
_cell.angle_gamma   90.00
#
_symmetry.space_group_name_H-M   'P 1'
#
loop_
_entity.id
_entity.type
_entity.pdbx_description
1 polymer ?
#
loop_
_entity_poly.entity_id
_entity_poly.type
_entity_poly.pdbx_seq_one_letter_code
_entity_poly.pdbx_strand_id
1 'polypeptide(L)'
;HWMHLADSRAPYRTSKKYASEVLDLMEKHWDMSPASVLISITGGAQDFVLPPRLNKAFRHGLAKAAQATNAWVFTGGTDSGVMQLVGQAIAEYNVSCACIGVVTWGVVLGRDHLSGLRGETAELAQATNNSAAGANLEPNHTHLLLIDSGKEGATAWGGEIAFRFQLEKEYCLRRKVPRVLLVVQGGPGTLASILAAIEGESPVVLVRDSGGVATLLDHFLNTYKDAGSVFYQKGEIMAAFEKSYGPKRDVLTVIAELDSKAHKVSSFGLTENSTAELDLHLLNAVINDETQVPPEKRLRLAVEWNRKDVVERVLRGLRSTTDEEKASAEGALRGALQCAVELRAAAMAQHDGGRVQIIKLLVAQNPSIVSKLDFLALYRSESRIFLDSPKLWQALVSDQALRADGSPTPIEVYRSVLLPFLDPLVPGMAERLSLVTRLSFADLLIWAVCVGDLPMAECFWHQCQRRGDPVRK
;
A
#
# COMPACT_ATOMS: atom_id res chain seq x y z
N HIS A 1 -17.95 -8.16 -7.02
CA HIS A 1 -18.00 -7.96 -8.49
C HIS A 1 -17.24 -9.09 -9.18
N TRP A 2 -17.63 -9.47 -10.40
CA TRP A 2 -16.87 -10.45 -11.18
C TRP A 2 -16.89 -10.12 -12.68
N MET A 3 -15.87 -10.58 -13.39
CA MET A 3 -15.77 -10.48 -14.85
C MET A 3 -15.25 -11.78 -15.42
N HIS A 4 -15.98 -12.34 -16.38
CA HIS A 4 -15.51 -13.45 -17.21
C HIS A 4 -14.72 -12.89 -18.40
N LEU A 5 -13.45 -13.29 -18.46
CA LEU A 5 -12.45 -12.79 -19.38
C LEU A 5 -12.07 -13.90 -20.35
N ALA A 6 -12.48 -13.75 -21.61
CA ALA A 6 -12.23 -14.75 -22.65
C ALA A 6 -10.73 -14.96 -22.92
N ASP A 7 -10.37 -16.19 -23.28
CA ASP A 7 -8.99 -16.57 -23.66
C ASP A 7 -8.55 -15.91 -24.97
N SER A 8 -9.50 -15.39 -25.78
CA SER A 8 -9.18 -14.96 -27.14
C SER A 8 -8.24 -13.74 -27.12
N ARG A 9 -6.95 -14.03 -27.31
CA ARG A 9 -5.90 -13.05 -27.65
C ARG A 9 -6.06 -12.53 -29.08
N ALA A 10 -7.01 -13.07 -29.85
CA ALA A 10 -7.25 -12.70 -31.25
C ALA A 10 -7.56 -11.19 -31.44
N PRO A 11 -8.43 -10.53 -30.65
CA PRO A 11 -8.56 -9.07 -30.67
C PRO A 11 -7.39 -8.32 -30.00
N TYR A 12 -6.62 -8.98 -29.13
CA TYR A 12 -5.56 -8.39 -28.31
C TYR A 12 -4.16 -8.79 -28.77
N ARG A 13 -3.57 -7.94 -29.63
CA ARG A 13 -2.24 -8.14 -30.23
C ARG A 13 -1.10 -8.48 -29.23
N THR A 14 -1.22 -8.12 -27.94
CA THR A 14 -0.24 -8.45 -26.88
C THR A 14 -0.90 -8.64 -25.51
N SER A 15 -0.26 -9.42 -24.62
CA SER A 15 -0.67 -9.60 -23.21
C SER A 15 -0.72 -8.28 -22.43
N LYS A 16 0.22 -7.37 -22.72
CA LYS A 16 0.25 -6.01 -22.17
C LYS A 16 -0.99 -5.21 -22.51
N LYS A 17 -1.40 -5.19 -23.77
CA LYS A 17 -2.61 -4.45 -24.19
C LYS A 17 -3.84 -5.01 -23.48
N TYR A 18 -3.94 -6.33 -23.39
CA TYR A 18 -5.04 -7.00 -22.71
C TYR A 18 -5.13 -6.61 -21.23
N ALA A 19 -4.02 -6.70 -20.49
CA ALA A 19 -3.95 -6.24 -19.10
C ALA A 19 -4.35 -4.76 -18.96
N SER A 20 -3.88 -3.88 -19.84
CA SER A 20 -4.23 -2.46 -19.80
C SER A 20 -5.73 -2.20 -19.99
N GLU A 21 -6.40 -2.96 -20.86
CA GLU A 21 -7.85 -2.84 -21.06
C GLU A 21 -8.63 -3.38 -19.86
N VAL A 22 -8.18 -4.47 -19.25
CA VAL A 22 -8.79 -4.98 -18.00
C VAL A 22 -8.62 -3.97 -16.87
N LEU A 23 -7.46 -3.32 -16.74
CA LEU A 23 -7.27 -2.24 -15.76
C LEU A 23 -8.20 -1.05 -16.02
N ASP A 24 -8.46 -0.71 -17.28
CA ASP A 24 -9.45 0.33 -17.60
C ASP A 24 -10.85 -0.07 -17.14
N LEU A 25 -11.22 -1.34 -17.27
CA LEU A 25 -12.50 -1.86 -16.76
C LEU A 25 -12.57 -1.77 -15.23
N MET A 26 -11.51 -2.20 -14.54
CA MET A 26 -11.41 -2.12 -13.09
C MET A 26 -11.47 -0.66 -12.58
N GLU A 27 -10.72 0.25 -13.19
CA GLU A 27 -10.63 1.63 -12.71
C GLU A 27 -11.85 2.48 -13.11
N LYS A 28 -12.39 2.30 -14.32
CA LYS A 28 -13.46 3.17 -14.84
C LYS A 28 -14.85 2.60 -14.60
N HIS A 29 -15.03 1.28 -14.67
CA HIS A 29 -16.35 0.65 -14.59
C HIS A 29 -16.63 0.04 -13.22
N TRP A 30 -15.61 -0.48 -12.52
CA TRP A 30 -15.75 -0.85 -11.11
C TRP A 30 -15.45 0.29 -10.15
N ASP A 31 -15.06 1.47 -10.66
CA ASP A 31 -14.73 2.66 -9.87
C ASP A 31 -13.72 2.35 -8.73
N MET A 32 -12.74 1.50 -9.05
CA MET A 32 -11.78 1.06 -8.05
C MET A 32 -10.82 2.19 -7.68
N SER A 33 -10.85 2.59 -6.41
CA SER A 33 -9.91 3.53 -5.82
C SER A 33 -8.45 3.11 -6.07
N PRO A 34 -7.56 4.03 -6.45
CA PRO A 34 -6.13 3.73 -6.61
C PRO A 34 -5.51 3.21 -5.30
N ALA A 35 -4.66 2.19 -5.40
CA ALA A 35 -3.91 1.66 -4.29
C ALA A 35 -2.66 2.49 -3.99
N SER A 36 -2.26 2.57 -2.72
CA SER A 36 -0.92 3.06 -2.35
C SER A 36 0.12 1.92 -2.40
N VAL A 37 -0.31 0.66 -2.25
CA VAL A 37 0.53 -0.54 -2.35
C VAL A 37 -0.24 -1.67 -3.02
N LEU A 38 0.43 -2.43 -3.90
CA LEU A 38 -0.07 -3.70 -4.40
C LEU A 38 0.51 -4.86 -3.56
N ILE A 39 -0.35 -5.63 -2.90
CA ILE A 39 0.05 -6.81 -2.12
C ILE A 39 -0.34 -8.05 -2.91
N SER A 40 0.65 -8.68 -3.56
CA SER A 40 0.45 -9.95 -4.26
C SER A 40 0.66 -11.09 -3.28
N ILE A 41 -0.32 -11.98 -3.11
CA ILE A 41 -0.24 -13.12 -2.20
C ILE A 41 -0.26 -14.41 -3.01
N THR A 42 0.74 -15.26 -2.79
CA THR A 42 0.85 -16.58 -3.40
C THR A 42 1.24 -17.61 -2.34
N GLY A 43 0.97 -18.89 -2.57
CA GLY A 43 1.19 -19.88 -1.53
C GLY A 43 0.60 -21.24 -1.81
N GLY A 44 0.34 -21.97 -0.73
CA GLY A 44 -0.33 -23.28 -0.78
C GLY A 44 -1.72 -23.15 -1.38
N ALA A 45 -1.97 -23.84 -2.49
CA ALA A 45 -3.28 -23.89 -3.13
C ALA A 45 -4.22 -24.91 -2.47
N GLN A 46 -3.66 -25.94 -1.85
CA GLN A 46 -4.41 -26.94 -1.08
C GLN A 46 -4.59 -26.49 0.36
N ASP A 47 -5.54 -27.10 1.07
CA ASP A 47 -5.80 -26.78 2.47
C ASP A 47 -4.60 -27.12 3.35
N PHE A 48 -4.23 -26.17 4.20
CA PHE A 48 -3.17 -26.31 5.20
C PHE A 48 -3.57 -25.57 6.46
N VAL A 49 -2.95 -25.97 7.58
CA VAL A 49 -3.19 -25.35 8.88
C VAL A 49 -1.93 -24.63 9.32
N LEU A 50 -2.02 -23.30 9.46
CA LEU A 50 -0.97 -22.52 10.09
C LEU A 50 -0.98 -22.75 11.61
N PRO A 51 0.18 -22.73 12.28
CA PRO A 51 0.25 -22.67 13.74
C PRO A 51 -0.67 -21.57 14.28
N PRO A 52 -1.47 -21.79 15.34
CA PRO A 52 -2.53 -20.85 15.76
C PRO A 52 -2.05 -19.41 15.99
N ARG A 53 -0.87 -19.24 16.62
CA ARG A 53 -0.25 -17.91 16.82
C ARG A 53 0.12 -17.25 15.49
N LEU A 54 0.67 -18.02 14.55
CA LEU A 54 1.06 -17.54 13.23
C LEU A 54 -0.17 -17.17 12.39
N ASN A 55 -1.23 -17.98 12.43
CA ASN A 55 -2.49 -17.69 11.76
C ASN A 55 -3.08 -16.36 12.23
N LYS A 56 -3.15 -16.14 13.56
CA LYS A 56 -3.65 -14.89 14.13
C LYS A 56 -2.78 -13.69 13.71
N ALA A 57 -1.47 -13.82 13.81
CA ALA A 57 -0.54 -12.76 13.41
C ALA A 57 -0.62 -12.44 11.90
N PHE A 58 -0.78 -13.48 11.07
CA PHE A 58 -0.97 -13.34 9.63
C PHE A 58 -2.25 -12.57 9.30
N ARG A 59 -3.41 -13.02 9.80
CA ARG A 59 -4.70 -12.38 9.50
C ARG A 59 -4.75 -10.94 9.97
N HIS A 60 -4.34 -10.70 11.22
CA HIS A 60 -4.34 -9.36 11.80
C HIS A 60 -3.38 -8.42 11.07
N GLY A 61 -2.14 -8.87 10.80
CA GLY A 61 -1.15 -8.05 10.11
C GLY A 61 -1.51 -7.81 8.64
N LEU A 62 -2.03 -8.80 7.92
CA LEU A 62 -2.51 -8.58 6.56
C LEU A 62 -3.64 -7.54 6.52
N ALA A 63 -4.63 -7.69 7.41
CA ALA A 63 -5.74 -6.75 7.51
C ALA A 63 -5.26 -5.32 7.80
N LYS A 64 -4.37 -5.16 8.78
CA LYS A 64 -3.79 -3.87 9.16
C LYS A 64 -2.96 -3.24 8.04
N ALA A 65 -2.19 -4.03 7.28
CA ALA A 65 -1.41 -3.55 6.13
C ALA A 65 -2.32 -3.09 4.97
N ALA A 66 -3.31 -3.91 4.63
CA ALA A 66 -4.23 -3.62 3.53
C ALA A 66 -5.08 -2.38 3.82
N GLN A 67 -5.59 -2.25 5.04
CA GLN A 67 -6.36 -1.08 5.47
C GLN A 67 -5.52 0.20 5.46
N ALA A 68 -4.30 0.16 5.98
CA ALA A 68 -3.43 1.34 6.09
C ALA A 68 -2.99 1.92 4.74
N THR A 69 -2.95 1.09 3.70
CA THR A 69 -2.39 1.45 2.39
C THR A 69 -3.43 1.54 1.29
N ASN A 70 -4.72 1.38 1.62
CA ASN A 70 -5.79 1.18 0.62
C ASN A 70 -5.36 0.14 -0.43
N ALA A 71 -4.81 -0.99 0.02
CA ALA A 71 -4.11 -1.90 -0.88
C ALA A 71 -5.05 -2.52 -1.92
N TRP A 72 -4.49 -2.82 -3.09
CA TRP A 72 -5.02 -3.89 -3.94
C TRP A 72 -4.35 -5.20 -3.53
N VAL A 73 -5.15 -6.13 -3.01
CA VAL A 73 -4.69 -7.45 -2.54
C VAL A 73 -5.01 -8.48 -3.60
N PHE A 74 -3.98 -9.00 -4.28
CA PHE A 74 -4.13 -10.00 -5.35
C PHE A 74 -3.94 -11.41 -4.83
N THR A 75 -4.86 -12.32 -5.12
CA THR A 75 -4.76 -13.76 -4.79
C THR A 75 -5.21 -14.64 -5.96
N GLY A 76 -5.25 -15.96 -5.77
CA GLY A 76 -5.85 -16.93 -6.70
C GLY A 76 -7.38 -17.07 -6.61
N GLY A 77 -8.06 -16.39 -5.67
CA GLY A 77 -9.53 -16.27 -5.59
C GLY A 77 -10.36 -17.53 -5.30
N THR A 78 -9.77 -18.72 -5.18
CA THR A 78 -10.48 -19.96 -4.83
C THR A 78 -10.61 -20.14 -3.31
N ASP A 79 -11.65 -20.84 -2.86
CA ASP A 79 -11.92 -21.09 -1.44
C ASP A 79 -11.07 -22.24 -0.86
N SER A 80 -9.76 -22.21 -1.09
CA SER A 80 -8.82 -23.18 -0.52
C SER A 80 -7.45 -22.56 -0.23
N GLY A 81 -6.73 -23.18 0.71
CA GLY A 81 -5.35 -22.80 1.04
C GLY A 81 -5.20 -21.32 1.43
N VAL A 82 -4.18 -20.65 0.87
CA VAL A 82 -3.85 -19.26 1.26
C VAL A 82 -4.94 -18.27 0.86
N MET A 83 -5.65 -18.51 -0.25
CA MET A 83 -6.70 -17.62 -0.74
C MET A 83 -7.86 -17.54 0.25
N GLN A 84 -8.26 -18.69 0.81
CA GLN A 84 -9.26 -18.75 1.89
C GLN A 84 -8.80 -18.01 3.15
N LEU A 85 -7.53 -18.17 3.56
CA LEU A 85 -6.98 -17.45 4.71
C LEU A 85 -7.02 -15.93 4.52
N VAL A 86 -6.76 -15.43 3.31
CA VAL A 86 -6.83 -14.01 2.97
C VAL A 86 -8.27 -13.50 3.04
N GLY A 87 -9.21 -14.22 2.42
CA GLY A 87 -10.63 -13.84 2.45
C GLY A 87 -11.17 -13.78 3.87
N GLN A 88 -10.85 -14.78 4.70
CA GLN A 88 -11.21 -14.79 6.12
C GLN A 88 -10.60 -13.61 6.89
N ALA A 89 -9.33 -13.23 6.62
CA ALA A 89 -8.71 -12.08 7.26
C ALA A 89 -9.43 -10.76 6.92
N ILE A 90 -9.81 -10.58 5.66
CA ILE A 90 -10.47 -9.36 5.19
C ILE A 90 -11.87 -9.23 5.80
N ALA A 91 -12.61 -10.35 5.85
CA ALA A 91 -13.93 -10.40 6.47
C ALA A 91 -13.88 -10.21 8.00
N GLU A 92 -12.98 -10.93 8.69
CA GLU A 92 -12.86 -10.89 10.16
C GLU A 92 -12.62 -9.46 10.69
N TYR A 93 -11.80 -8.68 9.97
CA TYR A 93 -11.44 -7.32 10.37
C TYR A 93 -12.21 -6.23 9.63
N ASN A 94 -13.23 -6.57 8.82
CA ASN A 94 -14.01 -5.64 8.01
C ASN A 94 -13.15 -4.65 7.20
N VAL A 95 -12.10 -5.17 6.56
CA VAL A 95 -11.11 -4.35 5.85
C VAL A 95 -11.74 -3.79 4.58
N SER A 96 -11.74 -2.47 4.45
CA SER A 96 -12.16 -1.79 3.22
C SER A 96 -10.98 -1.72 2.26
N CYS A 97 -10.71 -2.81 1.53
CA CYS A 97 -9.70 -2.87 0.48
C CYS A 97 -10.21 -3.63 -0.76
N ALA A 98 -9.51 -3.47 -1.88
CA ALA A 98 -9.78 -4.27 -3.07
C ALA A 98 -9.10 -5.63 -2.96
N CYS A 99 -9.85 -6.64 -2.48
CA CYS A 99 -9.43 -8.04 -2.55
C CYS A 99 -9.81 -8.63 -3.92
N ILE A 100 -8.81 -8.92 -4.74
CA ILE A 100 -8.94 -9.31 -6.15
C ILE A 100 -8.46 -10.76 -6.31
N GLY A 101 -9.38 -11.66 -6.64
CA GLY A 101 -9.07 -13.04 -6.97
C GLY A 101 -8.94 -13.20 -8.48
N VAL A 102 -7.79 -13.67 -8.96
CA VAL A 102 -7.62 -14.04 -10.38
C VAL A 102 -7.72 -15.56 -10.45
N VAL A 103 -8.74 -16.08 -11.11
CA VAL A 103 -9.12 -17.49 -11.08
C VAL A 103 -9.18 -18.02 -12.51
N THR A 104 -8.68 -19.22 -12.78
CA THR A 104 -8.95 -19.85 -14.07
C THR A 104 -10.40 -20.32 -14.15
N TRP A 105 -11.16 -19.88 -15.15
CA TRP A 105 -12.58 -20.22 -15.36
C TRP A 105 -12.83 -21.74 -15.38
N GLY A 106 -11.94 -22.50 -16.03
CA GLY A 106 -12.04 -23.95 -16.18
C GLY A 106 -11.98 -24.76 -14.88
N VAL A 107 -11.58 -24.15 -13.75
CA VAL A 107 -11.57 -24.80 -12.43
C VAL A 107 -12.71 -24.37 -11.51
N VAL A 108 -13.52 -23.38 -11.93
CA VAL A 108 -14.60 -22.84 -11.10
C VAL A 108 -15.76 -23.82 -11.03
N LEU A 109 -16.07 -24.28 -9.81
CA LEU A 109 -17.28 -25.08 -9.56
C LEU A 109 -18.53 -24.19 -9.71
N GLY A 110 -19.57 -24.72 -10.35
CA GLY A 110 -20.82 -23.97 -10.56
C GLY A 110 -20.74 -22.87 -11.63
N ARG A 111 -19.68 -22.83 -12.45
CA ARG A 111 -19.48 -21.82 -13.52
C ARG A 111 -20.61 -21.75 -14.54
N ASP A 112 -21.37 -22.83 -14.73
CA ASP A 112 -22.52 -22.86 -15.64
C ASP A 112 -23.60 -21.84 -15.21
N HIS A 113 -23.74 -21.58 -13.91
CA HIS A 113 -24.65 -20.55 -13.39
C HIS A 113 -24.18 -19.12 -13.66
N LEU A 114 -22.89 -18.91 -13.94
CA LEU A 114 -22.33 -17.61 -14.31
C LEU A 114 -22.38 -17.37 -15.82
N SER A 115 -22.58 -18.42 -16.61
CA SER A 115 -22.52 -18.36 -18.07
C SER A 115 -23.70 -17.59 -18.65
N GLY A 116 -23.41 -16.60 -19.50
CA GLY A 116 -24.42 -15.80 -20.18
C GLY A 116 -24.94 -14.58 -19.41
N LEU A 117 -24.64 -14.45 -18.12
CA LEU A 117 -25.03 -13.30 -17.30
C LEU A 117 -24.29 -12.03 -17.72
N ARG A 118 -25.01 -10.90 -17.76
CA ARG A 118 -24.44 -9.59 -18.16
C ARG A 118 -24.93 -8.48 -17.24
N GLY A 119 -24.15 -8.17 -16.21
CA GLY A 119 -24.50 -7.14 -15.22
C GLY A 119 -25.49 -7.61 -14.15
N GLU A 120 -25.70 -8.92 -14.07
CA GLU A 120 -26.63 -9.56 -13.14
C GLU A 120 -25.91 -10.11 -11.90
N THR A 121 -26.65 -10.29 -10.82
CA THR A 121 -26.20 -10.99 -9.62
C THR A 121 -26.47 -12.49 -9.76
N ALA A 122 -25.49 -13.31 -9.42
CA ALA A 122 -25.62 -14.76 -9.39
C ALA A 122 -25.40 -15.27 -7.97
N GLU A 123 -26.29 -16.13 -7.49
CA GLU A 123 -26.06 -16.90 -6.27
C GLU A 123 -25.35 -18.20 -6.64
N LEU A 124 -24.10 -18.33 -6.17
CA LEU A 124 -23.35 -19.57 -6.27
C LEU A 124 -23.49 -20.30 -4.94
N ALA A 125 -24.25 -21.40 -4.93
CA ALA A 125 -24.14 -22.35 -3.84
C ALA A 125 -22.71 -22.91 -3.83
N GLN A 126 -22.07 -22.94 -2.65
CA GLN A 126 -20.82 -23.67 -2.53
C GLN A 126 -21.09 -25.13 -2.89
N ALA A 127 -20.43 -25.60 -3.95
CA ALA A 127 -20.52 -26.98 -4.40
C ALA A 127 -19.87 -27.92 -3.37
N THR A 128 -19.85 -29.22 -3.66
CA THR A 128 -19.07 -30.21 -2.90
C THR A 128 -17.62 -29.78 -2.66
N ASN A 129 -16.94 -30.44 -1.72
CA ASN A 129 -15.53 -30.21 -1.36
C ASN A 129 -14.62 -29.94 -2.58
N ASN A 130 -13.75 -28.94 -2.45
CA ASN A 130 -12.74 -28.62 -3.44
C ASN A 130 -11.86 -29.84 -3.74
N SER A 131 -11.44 -29.99 -5.00
CA SER A 131 -10.63 -31.11 -5.45
C SER A 131 -9.71 -30.73 -6.60
N ALA A 132 -8.90 -31.67 -7.07
CA ALA A 132 -8.10 -31.46 -8.28
C ALA A 132 -8.97 -31.15 -9.52
N ALA A 133 -10.24 -31.54 -9.54
CA ALA A 133 -11.14 -31.27 -10.66
C ALA A 133 -11.74 -29.85 -10.63
N GLY A 134 -11.66 -29.12 -9.52
CA GLY A 134 -12.19 -27.77 -9.42
C GLY A 134 -12.34 -27.29 -7.98
N ALA A 135 -12.52 -25.98 -7.81
CA ALA A 135 -12.74 -25.35 -6.52
C ALA A 135 -13.86 -24.29 -6.56
N ASN A 136 -14.47 -24.09 -5.40
CA ASN A 136 -15.39 -22.98 -5.14
C ASN A 136 -14.64 -21.64 -5.19
N LEU A 137 -15.35 -20.57 -5.54
CA LEU A 137 -14.85 -19.19 -5.39
C LEU A 137 -14.89 -18.79 -3.92
N GLU A 138 -13.88 -18.04 -3.48
CA GLU A 138 -13.83 -17.57 -2.10
C GLU A 138 -14.82 -16.39 -1.90
N PRO A 139 -15.72 -16.46 -0.91
CA PRO A 139 -16.86 -15.55 -0.80
C PRO A 139 -16.53 -14.14 -0.32
N ASN A 140 -15.36 -13.93 0.29
CA ASN A 140 -14.94 -12.64 0.87
C ASN A 140 -14.05 -11.83 -0.08
N HIS A 141 -13.81 -12.30 -1.30
CA HIS A 141 -13.16 -11.51 -2.35
C HIS A 141 -14.13 -10.48 -2.93
N THR A 142 -13.73 -9.21 -2.87
CA THR A 142 -14.53 -8.10 -3.41
C THR A 142 -14.66 -8.14 -4.93
N HIS A 143 -13.62 -8.61 -5.63
CA HIS A 143 -13.51 -8.63 -7.09
C HIS A 143 -12.95 -9.97 -7.57
N LEU A 144 -13.55 -10.55 -8.61
CA LEU A 144 -13.09 -11.81 -9.21
C LEU A 144 -12.86 -11.63 -10.72
N LEU A 145 -11.67 -11.96 -11.19
CA LEU A 145 -11.30 -12.01 -12.60
C LEU A 145 -11.23 -13.48 -13.01
N LEU A 146 -12.20 -13.94 -13.80
CA LEU A 146 -12.31 -15.33 -14.22
C LEU A 146 -11.71 -15.48 -15.62
N ILE A 147 -10.50 -16.05 -15.69
CA ILE A 147 -9.69 -16.15 -16.90
C ILE A 147 -9.98 -17.46 -17.61
N ASP A 148 -10.53 -17.40 -18.81
CA ASP A 148 -10.64 -18.59 -19.65
C ASP A 148 -9.27 -18.93 -20.26
N SER A 149 -8.91 -20.20 -20.23
CA SER A 149 -7.67 -20.74 -20.81
C SER A 149 -7.94 -21.80 -21.88
N GLY A 150 -9.22 -22.03 -22.21
CA GLY A 150 -9.67 -23.10 -23.11
C GLY A 150 -9.51 -24.52 -22.52
N LYS A 151 -9.08 -24.65 -21.27
CA LYS A 151 -8.89 -25.92 -20.57
C LYS A 151 -9.90 -26.06 -19.44
N GLU A 152 -10.15 -27.30 -19.03
CA GLU A 152 -11.07 -27.61 -17.94
C GLU A 152 -10.48 -28.60 -16.92
N GLY A 153 -11.07 -28.58 -15.72
CA GLY A 153 -10.77 -29.52 -14.65
C GLY A 153 -9.33 -29.43 -14.20
N ALA A 154 -8.73 -30.60 -13.90
CA ALA A 154 -7.36 -30.67 -13.40
C ALA A 154 -6.29 -30.08 -14.33
N THR A 155 -6.59 -29.92 -15.62
CA THR A 155 -5.65 -29.37 -16.61
C THR A 155 -5.70 -27.84 -16.73
N ALA A 156 -6.72 -27.20 -16.14
CA ALA A 156 -6.93 -25.77 -16.19
C ALA A 156 -6.18 -24.99 -15.09
N TRP A 157 -5.74 -25.67 -14.02
CA TRP A 157 -5.00 -25.02 -12.93
C TRP A 157 -3.74 -24.28 -13.43
N GLY A 158 -3.58 -23.05 -12.97
CA GLY A 158 -2.44 -22.20 -13.32
C GLY A 158 -2.56 -21.47 -14.66
N GLY A 159 -3.71 -21.58 -15.36
CA GLY A 159 -3.99 -20.80 -16.57
C GLY A 159 -3.94 -19.29 -16.35
N GLU A 160 -4.21 -18.84 -15.13
CA GLU A 160 -4.23 -17.43 -14.74
C GLU A 160 -2.85 -16.82 -14.47
N ILE A 161 -1.83 -17.63 -14.18
CA ILE A 161 -0.54 -17.18 -13.62
C ILE A 161 0.11 -16.09 -14.49
N ALA A 162 0.20 -16.34 -15.80
CA ALA A 162 0.82 -15.40 -16.73
C ALA A 162 0.04 -14.08 -16.86
N PHE A 163 -1.29 -14.15 -16.85
CA PHE A 163 -2.15 -12.98 -16.90
C PHE A 163 -2.08 -12.17 -15.60
N ARG A 164 -2.17 -12.83 -14.43
CA ARG A 164 -2.05 -12.19 -13.11
C ARG A 164 -0.74 -11.41 -13.01
N PHE A 165 0.38 -12.03 -13.39
CA PHE A 165 1.69 -11.35 -13.38
C PHE A 165 1.70 -10.10 -14.28
N GLN A 166 1.20 -10.22 -15.52
CA GLN A 166 1.15 -9.11 -16.45
C GLN A 166 0.22 -7.98 -15.98
N LEU A 167 -0.92 -8.32 -15.38
CA LEU A 167 -1.88 -7.37 -14.84
C LEU A 167 -1.30 -6.57 -13.67
N GLU A 168 -0.71 -7.26 -12.69
CA GLU A 168 -0.03 -6.63 -11.56
C GLU A 168 1.09 -5.70 -12.05
N LYS A 169 1.94 -6.18 -12.98
CA LYS A 169 3.05 -5.41 -13.54
C LYS A 169 2.59 -4.14 -14.24
N GLU A 170 1.60 -4.23 -15.12
CA GLU A 170 1.09 -3.06 -15.84
C GLU A 170 0.42 -2.05 -14.91
N TYR A 171 -0.28 -2.51 -13.87
CA TYR A 171 -0.86 -1.62 -12.87
C TYR A 171 0.23 -0.83 -12.13
N CYS A 172 1.23 -1.53 -11.58
CA CYS A 172 2.33 -0.90 -10.85
C CYS A 172 3.10 0.10 -11.72
N LEU A 173 3.36 -0.23 -12.98
CA LEU A 173 4.03 0.68 -13.92
C LEU A 173 3.18 1.90 -14.26
N ARG A 174 1.89 1.70 -14.57
CA ARG A 174 0.96 2.76 -14.96
C ARG A 174 0.70 3.74 -13.81
N ARG A 175 0.49 3.21 -12.60
CA ARG A 175 0.13 4.01 -11.41
C ARG A 175 1.32 4.39 -10.53
N LYS A 176 2.52 3.88 -10.85
CA LYS A 176 3.74 4.05 -10.02
C LYS A 176 3.51 3.59 -8.57
N VAL A 177 2.78 2.48 -8.43
CA VAL A 177 2.43 1.88 -7.15
C VAL A 177 3.45 0.80 -6.84
N PRO A 178 4.08 0.81 -5.65
CA PRO A 178 5.00 -0.24 -5.27
C PRO A 178 4.26 -1.55 -4.95
N ARG A 179 4.94 -2.66 -5.19
CA ARG A 179 4.44 -4.03 -5.05
C ARG A 179 5.28 -4.81 -4.05
N VAL A 180 4.64 -5.71 -3.32
CA VAL A 180 5.29 -6.75 -2.51
C VAL A 180 4.63 -8.10 -2.78
N LEU A 181 5.45 -9.16 -2.87
CA LEU A 181 4.98 -10.53 -2.91
C LEU A 181 5.03 -11.13 -1.49
N LEU A 182 3.89 -11.54 -0.94
CA LEU A 182 3.80 -12.30 0.30
C LEU A 182 3.61 -13.78 -0.01
N VAL A 183 4.48 -14.62 0.55
CA VAL A 183 4.51 -16.06 0.31
C VAL A 183 4.16 -16.82 1.60
N VAL A 184 3.10 -17.63 1.54
CA VAL A 184 2.65 -18.48 2.66
C VAL A 184 2.61 -19.93 2.21
N GLN A 185 3.32 -20.82 2.91
CA GLN A 185 3.48 -22.21 2.50
C GLN A 185 4.12 -22.29 1.10
N GLY A 186 3.38 -22.73 0.09
CA GLY A 186 3.80 -22.83 -1.30
C GLY A 186 4.21 -24.24 -1.72
N GLY A 187 3.88 -24.53 -2.97
CA GLY A 187 4.33 -25.71 -3.71
C GLY A 187 5.23 -25.32 -4.90
N PRO A 188 5.46 -26.22 -5.87
CA PRO A 188 6.37 -25.95 -6.98
C PRO A 188 5.97 -24.73 -7.82
N GLY A 189 4.66 -24.51 -8.02
CA GLY A 189 4.15 -23.34 -8.77
C GLY A 189 4.44 -22.00 -8.09
N THR A 190 4.62 -22.00 -6.77
CA THR A 190 4.96 -20.80 -5.99
C THR A 190 6.36 -20.29 -6.32
N LEU A 191 7.31 -21.18 -6.64
CA LEU A 191 8.68 -20.80 -7.04
C LEU A 191 8.70 -19.93 -8.29
N ALA A 192 7.85 -20.21 -9.27
CA ALA A 192 7.73 -19.38 -10.48
C ALA A 192 7.22 -17.97 -10.15
N SER A 193 6.30 -17.84 -9.20
CA SER A 193 5.82 -16.53 -8.72
C SER A 193 6.92 -15.73 -8.02
N ILE A 194 7.75 -16.41 -7.21
CA ILE A 194 8.90 -15.82 -6.52
C ILE A 194 9.94 -15.32 -7.53
N LEU A 195 10.34 -16.18 -8.48
CA LEU A 195 11.25 -15.80 -9.55
C LEU A 195 10.76 -14.58 -10.32
N ALA A 196 9.51 -14.60 -10.77
CA ALA A 196 8.93 -13.50 -11.53
C ALA A 196 8.88 -12.19 -10.71
N ALA A 197 8.68 -12.26 -9.39
CA ALA A 197 8.75 -11.09 -8.52
C ALA A 197 10.17 -10.53 -8.42
N ILE A 198 11.18 -11.38 -8.29
CA ILE A 198 12.59 -11.01 -8.20
C ILE A 198 13.11 -10.42 -9.52
N GLU A 199 12.74 -11.02 -10.65
CA GLU A 199 13.01 -10.48 -12.00
C GLU A 199 12.30 -9.13 -12.21
N GLY A 200 11.10 -8.98 -11.65
CA GLY A 200 10.31 -7.75 -11.67
C GLY A 200 10.69 -6.72 -10.59
N GLU A 201 11.84 -6.86 -9.94
CA GLU A 201 12.35 -5.95 -8.89
C GLU A 201 11.41 -5.77 -7.68
N SER A 202 10.51 -6.73 -7.45
CA SER A 202 9.57 -6.71 -6.33
C SER A 202 10.14 -7.43 -5.10
N PRO A 203 10.08 -6.83 -3.89
CA PRO A 203 10.46 -7.50 -2.66
C PRO A 203 9.54 -8.69 -2.39
N VAL A 204 10.11 -9.73 -1.81
CA VAL A 204 9.44 -10.98 -1.45
C VAL A 204 9.52 -11.17 0.05
N VAL A 205 8.37 -11.33 0.68
CA VAL A 205 8.24 -11.62 2.11
C VAL A 205 7.81 -13.07 2.28
N LEU A 206 8.69 -13.89 2.86
CA LEU A 206 8.41 -15.28 3.21
C LEU A 206 7.80 -15.35 4.60
N VAL A 207 6.66 -16.02 4.77
CA VAL A 207 6.15 -16.35 6.11
C VAL A 207 6.86 -17.61 6.58
N ARG A 208 7.89 -17.47 7.42
CA ARG A 208 8.58 -18.62 8.00
C ARG A 208 7.66 -19.42 8.90
N ASP A 209 7.99 -20.70 9.06
CA ASP A 209 7.20 -21.67 9.84
C ASP A 209 5.76 -21.87 9.32
N SER A 210 5.42 -21.40 8.11
CA SER A 210 4.16 -21.68 7.43
C SER A 210 4.16 -23.02 6.66
N GLY A 211 5.33 -23.64 6.52
CA GLY A 211 5.55 -24.89 5.77
C GLY A 211 5.96 -24.65 4.31
N GLY A 212 6.05 -25.73 3.54
CA GLY A 212 6.26 -25.70 2.09
C GLY A 212 7.50 -24.92 1.63
N VAL A 213 7.39 -24.29 0.47
CA VAL A 213 8.48 -23.50 -0.16
C VAL A 213 8.92 -22.31 0.72
N ALA A 214 7.99 -21.63 1.40
CA ALA A 214 8.31 -20.47 2.24
C ALA A 214 9.28 -20.83 3.36
N THR A 215 9.01 -21.91 4.10
CA THR A 215 9.90 -22.38 5.17
C THR A 215 11.23 -22.91 4.63
N LEU A 216 11.21 -23.63 3.51
CA LEU A 216 12.44 -24.17 2.90
C LEU A 216 13.38 -23.05 2.42
N LEU A 217 12.84 -22.01 1.77
CA LEU A 217 13.62 -20.87 1.30
C LEU A 217 14.12 -19.99 2.45
N ASP A 218 13.32 -19.80 3.50
CA ASP A 218 13.79 -19.11 4.71
C ASP A 218 14.98 -19.86 5.34
N HIS A 219 14.86 -21.18 5.49
CA HIS A 219 15.94 -22.00 6.02
C HIS A 219 17.19 -21.94 5.14
N PHE A 220 17.03 -21.94 3.81
CA PHE A 220 18.13 -21.75 2.86
C PHE A 220 18.83 -20.40 3.07
N LEU A 221 18.07 -19.30 3.10
CA LEU A 221 18.63 -17.95 3.20
C LEU A 221 19.29 -17.66 4.55
N ASN A 222 18.77 -18.20 5.65
CA ASN A 222 19.35 -17.99 6.98
C ASN A 222 20.60 -18.86 7.19
N THR A 223 20.57 -20.11 6.73
CA THR A 223 21.75 -21.00 6.77
C THR A 223 22.91 -20.42 5.93
N TYR A 224 22.60 -19.74 4.82
CA TYR A 224 23.59 -19.06 3.98
C TYR A 224 24.25 -17.85 4.66
N LYS A 225 23.52 -17.14 5.53
CA LYS A 225 24.02 -15.96 6.26
C LYS A 225 24.97 -16.32 7.40
N ASP A 226 24.83 -17.51 7.98
CA ASP A 226 25.52 -17.91 9.20
C ASP A 226 26.80 -18.76 8.97
N ALA A 227 27.13 -19.19 7.73
CA ALA A 227 28.31 -20.05 7.50
C ALA A 227 29.03 -19.87 6.14
N GLY A 228 30.36 -19.70 6.20
CA GLY A 228 31.28 -19.81 5.06
C GLY A 228 31.52 -21.24 4.56
N SER A 229 30.57 -22.16 4.72
CA SER A 229 30.64 -23.55 4.21
C SER A 229 29.46 -23.84 3.28
N VAL A 230 29.58 -23.31 2.06
CA VAL A 230 28.50 -23.17 1.07
C VAL A 230 28.10 -24.49 0.38
N PHE A 231 28.96 -25.52 0.40
CA PHE A 231 28.79 -26.70 -0.45
C PHE A 231 28.00 -27.86 0.17
N TYR A 232 28.15 -28.12 1.48
CA TYR A 232 27.58 -29.33 2.09
C TYR A 232 26.06 -29.23 2.34
N GLN A 233 25.53 -28.04 2.61
CA GLN A 233 24.11 -27.86 2.99
C GLN A 233 23.20 -27.51 1.81
N LYS A 234 23.78 -27.04 0.68
CA LYS A 234 23.05 -26.92 -0.59
C LYS A 234 22.52 -28.30 -1.02
N GLY A 235 23.29 -29.37 -0.83
CA GLY A 235 22.87 -30.74 -1.15
C GLY A 235 21.65 -31.22 -0.35
N GLU A 236 21.58 -30.92 0.95
CA GLU A 236 20.46 -31.34 1.81
C GLU A 236 19.17 -30.58 1.51
N ILE A 237 19.27 -29.28 1.24
CA ILE A 237 18.12 -28.45 0.85
C ILE A 237 17.66 -28.85 -0.55
N MET A 238 18.58 -29.09 -1.48
CA MET A 238 18.26 -29.64 -2.79
C MET A 238 17.59 -31.00 -2.66
N ALA A 239 18.07 -31.89 -1.79
CA ALA A 239 17.43 -33.17 -1.51
C ALA A 239 16.05 -32.99 -0.88
N ALA A 240 15.84 -32.01 0.01
CA ALA A 240 14.54 -31.71 0.59
C ALA A 240 13.55 -31.16 -0.46
N PHE A 241 14.02 -30.32 -1.38
CA PHE A 241 13.24 -29.84 -2.52
C PHE A 241 12.92 -30.97 -3.50
N GLU A 242 13.90 -31.75 -3.92
CA GLU A 242 13.72 -32.89 -4.83
C GLU A 242 12.80 -33.95 -4.22
N LYS A 243 12.93 -34.22 -2.92
CA LYS A 243 12.06 -35.14 -2.18
C LYS A 243 10.62 -34.63 -2.10
N SER A 244 10.43 -33.33 -1.91
CA SER A 244 9.09 -32.74 -1.73
C SER A 244 8.40 -32.41 -3.06
N TYR A 245 9.15 -32.15 -4.12
CA TYR A 245 8.65 -31.51 -5.35
C TYR A 245 9.20 -32.07 -6.67
N GLY A 246 10.11 -33.05 -6.61
CA GLY A 246 10.74 -33.70 -7.76
C GLY A 246 11.93 -32.92 -8.35
N PRO A 247 12.74 -33.55 -9.23
CA PRO A 247 13.85 -32.89 -9.90
C PRO A 247 13.32 -31.90 -10.95
N LYS A 248 13.48 -30.60 -10.69
CA LYS A 248 13.22 -29.55 -11.69
C LYS A 248 14.43 -28.64 -11.78
N ARG A 249 14.92 -28.42 -13.01
CA ARG A 249 15.95 -27.43 -13.35
C ARG A 249 15.63 -26.05 -12.75
N ASP A 250 14.34 -25.73 -12.64
CA ASP A 250 13.82 -24.50 -12.08
C ASP A 250 14.31 -24.22 -10.66
N VAL A 251 14.48 -25.22 -9.79
CA VAL A 251 14.90 -24.99 -8.39
C VAL A 251 16.32 -24.40 -8.32
N LEU A 252 17.24 -24.87 -9.16
CA LEU A 252 18.60 -24.33 -9.23
C LEU A 252 18.62 -22.90 -9.75
N THR A 253 17.76 -22.59 -10.73
CA THR A 253 17.60 -21.24 -11.26
C THR A 253 16.99 -20.31 -10.21
N VAL A 254 15.96 -20.76 -9.49
CA VAL A 254 15.34 -20.00 -8.39
C VAL A 254 16.37 -19.71 -7.30
N ILE A 255 17.12 -20.72 -6.86
CA ILE A 255 18.13 -20.55 -5.81
C ILE A 255 19.26 -19.61 -6.27
N ALA A 256 19.74 -19.73 -7.51
CA ALA A 256 20.78 -18.86 -8.02
C ALA A 256 20.33 -17.40 -8.13
N GLU A 257 19.09 -17.16 -8.56
CA GLU A 257 18.54 -15.81 -8.68
C GLU A 257 18.15 -15.23 -7.30
N LEU A 258 17.70 -16.08 -6.38
CA LEU A 258 17.52 -15.69 -4.96
C LEU A 258 18.85 -15.30 -4.32
N ASP A 259 19.93 -16.00 -4.64
CA ASP A 259 21.27 -15.69 -4.14
C ASP A 259 21.76 -14.33 -4.69
N SER A 260 21.59 -14.08 -5.99
CA SER A 260 22.01 -12.83 -6.62
C SER A 260 21.23 -11.60 -6.10
N LYS A 261 19.97 -11.77 -5.72
CA LYS A 261 19.09 -10.70 -5.21
C LYS A 261 18.58 -10.95 -3.79
N ALA A 262 19.40 -11.55 -2.93
CA ALA A 262 19.01 -11.90 -1.56
C ALA A 262 18.49 -10.71 -0.73
N HIS A 263 18.94 -9.48 -1.04
CA HIS A 263 18.48 -8.25 -0.39
C HIS A 263 16.99 -7.91 -0.66
N LYS A 264 16.39 -8.49 -1.71
CA LYS A 264 14.96 -8.37 -2.03
C LYS A 264 14.08 -9.32 -1.22
N VAL A 265 14.66 -10.29 -0.54
CA VAL A 265 13.92 -11.33 0.16
C VAL A 265 14.10 -11.19 1.66
N SER A 266 12.97 -11.10 2.36
CA SER A 266 12.93 -11.05 3.81
C SER A 266 11.96 -12.10 4.36
N SER A 267 12.16 -12.49 5.61
CA SER A 267 11.33 -13.50 6.27
C SER A 267 10.62 -12.92 7.48
N PHE A 268 9.31 -13.10 7.54
CA PHE A 268 8.48 -12.79 8.69
C PHE A 268 8.19 -14.05 9.49
N GLY A 269 8.51 -14.03 10.79
CA GLY A 269 8.18 -15.11 11.72
C GLY A 269 7.97 -14.64 13.14
N LEU A 270 7.43 -15.54 13.94
CA LEU A 270 7.21 -15.32 15.37
C LEU A 270 8.34 -15.96 16.17
N THR A 271 9.01 -15.16 17.01
CA THR A 271 9.86 -15.65 18.11
C THR A 271 9.05 -15.78 19.40
N GLU A 272 9.57 -16.48 20.41
CA GLU A 272 8.86 -16.75 21.67
C GLU A 272 8.36 -15.48 22.37
N ASN A 273 9.16 -14.41 22.33
CA ASN A 273 8.88 -13.07 22.89
C ASN A 273 8.47 -12.03 21.84
N SER A 274 8.03 -12.47 20.66
CA SER A 274 7.80 -11.60 19.50
C SER A 274 6.66 -10.60 19.69
N THR A 275 6.97 -9.32 19.47
CA THR A 275 6.02 -8.26 19.09
C THR A 275 6.02 -8.01 17.58
N ALA A 276 6.56 -8.94 16.78
CA ALA A 276 6.70 -8.77 15.34
C ALA A 276 5.31 -8.75 14.69
N GLU A 277 5.02 -7.66 14.00
CA GLU A 277 3.77 -7.46 13.28
C GLU A 277 4.01 -7.60 11.77
N LEU A 278 3.24 -8.48 11.12
CA LEU A 278 3.39 -8.76 9.69
C LEU A 278 3.18 -7.50 8.83
N ASP A 279 2.25 -6.63 9.21
CA ASP A 279 2.03 -5.35 8.54
C ASP A 279 3.28 -4.49 8.51
N LEU A 280 3.94 -4.30 9.66
CA LEU A 280 5.18 -3.54 9.70
C LEU A 280 6.25 -4.18 8.83
N HIS A 281 6.34 -5.50 8.80
CA HIS A 281 7.32 -6.18 7.96
C HIS A 281 7.05 -5.95 6.47
N LEU A 282 5.79 -6.11 6.02
CA LEU A 282 5.36 -5.84 4.64
C LEU A 282 5.63 -4.39 4.21
N LEU A 283 5.19 -3.43 5.03
CA LEU A 283 5.36 -2.01 4.74
C LEU A 283 6.83 -1.60 4.70
N ASN A 284 7.67 -2.18 5.57
CA ASN A 284 9.11 -1.93 5.54
C ASN A 284 9.80 -2.57 4.34
N ALA A 285 9.37 -3.76 3.91
CA ALA A 285 9.90 -4.40 2.71
C ALA A 285 9.65 -3.52 1.47
N VAL A 286 8.45 -2.92 1.38
CA VAL A 286 8.10 -2.00 0.30
C VAL A 286 8.87 -0.68 0.37
N ILE A 287 8.83 0.01 1.52
CA ILE A 287 9.32 1.39 1.62
C ILE A 287 10.84 1.47 1.51
N ASN A 288 11.55 0.42 1.92
CA ASN A 288 13.01 0.38 1.87
C ASN A 288 13.52 -0.11 0.51
N ASP A 289 12.66 -0.57 -0.39
CA ASP A 289 13.05 -0.98 -1.73
C ASP A 289 13.34 0.25 -2.62
N GLU A 290 14.62 0.53 -2.86
CA GLU A 290 15.06 1.73 -3.62
C GLU A 290 14.67 1.70 -5.10
N THR A 291 14.46 0.50 -5.65
CA THR A 291 14.08 0.37 -7.06
C THR A 291 12.65 0.81 -7.29
N GLN A 292 11.80 0.73 -6.26
CA GLN A 292 10.40 1.11 -6.33
C GLN A 292 10.10 2.43 -5.62
N VAL A 293 10.73 2.68 -4.47
CA VAL A 293 10.51 3.85 -3.64
C VAL A 293 11.84 4.59 -3.41
N PRO A 294 12.08 5.66 -4.19
CA PRO A 294 13.23 6.52 -3.99
C PRO A 294 13.29 7.09 -2.56
N PRO A 295 14.48 7.27 -1.96
CA PRO A 295 14.65 7.76 -0.59
C PRO A 295 13.85 9.03 -0.25
N GLU A 296 13.79 9.98 -1.18
CA GLU A 296 13.08 11.25 -1.01
C GLU A 296 11.56 11.11 -0.94
N LYS A 297 11.00 10.00 -1.45
CA LYS A 297 9.56 9.72 -1.42
C LYS A 297 9.14 8.85 -0.25
N ARG A 298 10.08 8.15 0.40
CA ARG A 298 9.80 7.23 1.52
C ARG A 298 8.99 7.91 2.62
N LEU A 299 9.45 9.07 3.08
CA LEU A 299 8.80 9.74 4.21
C LEU A 299 7.37 10.18 3.87
N ARG A 300 7.15 10.70 2.65
CA ARG A 300 5.81 11.05 2.18
C ARG A 300 4.90 9.81 2.14
N LEU A 301 5.36 8.71 1.56
CA LEU A 301 4.59 7.48 1.47
C LEU A 301 4.25 6.90 2.86
N ALA A 302 5.19 6.94 3.81
CA ALA A 302 4.93 6.54 5.19
C ALA A 302 3.84 7.38 5.87
N VAL A 303 3.79 8.68 5.56
CA VAL A 303 2.74 9.59 6.04
C VAL A 303 1.40 9.27 5.39
N GLU A 304 1.37 9.02 4.07
CA GLU A 304 0.16 8.63 3.33
C GLU A 304 -0.50 7.38 3.94
N TRP A 305 0.31 6.43 4.43
CA TRP A 305 -0.18 5.23 5.11
C TRP A 305 -0.73 5.51 6.51
N ASN A 306 -0.56 6.73 7.04
CA ASN A 306 -0.94 7.14 8.39
C ASN A 306 -0.36 6.23 9.49
N ARG A 307 0.87 5.76 9.28
CA ARG A 307 1.56 4.83 10.17
C ARG A 307 2.73 5.49 10.87
N LYS A 308 2.49 6.00 12.07
CA LYS A 308 3.48 6.68 12.91
C LYS A 308 4.76 5.86 13.10
N ASP A 309 4.62 4.58 13.37
CA ASP A 309 5.70 3.62 13.54
C ASP A 309 6.55 3.43 12.28
N VAL A 310 5.95 3.46 11.09
CA VAL A 310 6.68 3.47 9.82
C VAL A 310 7.40 4.80 9.61
N VAL A 311 6.72 5.94 9.87
CA VAL A 311 7.31 7.28 9.79
C VAL A 311 8.53 7.40 10.71
N GLU A 312 8.44 6.96 11.96
CA GLU A 312 9.56 6.97 12.89
C GLU A 312 10.76 6.16 12.38
N ARG A 313 10.51 5.00 11.76
CA ARG A 313 11.58 4.16 11.22
C ARG A 313 12.27 4.82 10.03
N VAL A 314 11.52 5.44 9.12
CA VAL A 314 12.08 6.21 7.99
C VAL A 314 12.88 7.42 8.49
N LEU A 315 12.35 8.16 9.47
CA LEU A 315 13.04 9.30 10.09
C LEU A 315 14.38 8.91 10.74
N ARG A 316 14.46 7.73 11.37
CA ARG A 316 15.73 7.26 11.96
C ARG A 316 16.81 7.03 10.89
N GLY A 317 16.43 6.64 9.69
CA GLY A 317 17.34 6.44 8.55
C GLY A 317 17.76 7.73 7.83
N LEU A 318 17.05 8.84 8.04
CA LEU A 318 17.31 10.14 7.41
C LEU A 318 18.45 10.96 8.07
N ARG A 319 19.18 10.41 9.05
CA ARG A 319 20.26 11.13 9.75
C ARG A 319 21.46 11.31 8.81
N SER A 320 21.68 12.53 8.32
CA SER A 320 22.74 12.85 7.35
C SER A 320 24.01 13.43 7.99
N THR A 321 25.12 13.36 7.26
CA THR A 321 26.41 13.96 7.63
C THR A 321 26.85 15.08 6.68
N THR A 322 26.34 15.12 5.45
CA THR A 322 26.72 16.12 4.42
C THR A 322 25.64 17.19 4.18
N ASP A 323 26.00 18.34 3.59
CA ASP A 323 25.08 19.46 3.38
C ASP A 323 24.05 19.22 2.25
N GLU A 324 24.41 18.46 1.21
CA GLU A 324 23.46 18.05 0.15
C GLU A 324 22.38 17.10 0.68
N GLU A 325 22.77 16.14 1.52
CA GLU A 325 21.83 15.23 2.17
C GLU A 325 20.91 15.96 3.16
N LYS A 326 21.40 17.02 3.84
CA LYS A 326 20.55 17.87 4.70
C LYS A 326 19.48 18.60 3.88
N ALA A 327 19.83 19.15 2.71
CA ALA A 327 18.87 19.82 1.84
C ALA A 327 17.82 18.83 1.31
N SER A 328 18.24 17.63 0.91
CA SER A 328 17.33 16.55 0.49
C SER A 328 16.40 16.10 1.63
N ALA A 329 16.95 15.89 2.83
CA ALA A 329 16.17 15.53 4.02
C ALA A 329 15.17 16.62 4.40
N GLU A 330 15.53 17.90 4.27
CA GLU A 330 14.59 19.00 4.46
C GLU A 330 13.48 18.98 3.39
N GLY A 331 13.81 18.72 2.13
CA GLY A 331 12.82 18.54 1.07
C GLY A 331 11.82 17.42 1.37
N ALA A 332 12.32 16.26 1.83
CA ALA A 332 11.51 15.10 2.21
C ALA A 332 10.62 15.41 3.42
N LEU A 333 11.16 16.04 4.46
CA LEU A 333 10.39 16.49 5.64
C LEU A 333 9.28 17.47 5.26
N ARG A 334 9.55 18.40 4.32
CA ARG A 334 8.56 19.38 3.87
C ARG A 334 7.42 18.68 3.14
N GLY A 335 7.74 17.81 2.18
CA GLY A 335 6.74 17.05 1.43
C GLY A 335 5.90 16.14 2.33
N ALA A 336 6.54 15.52 3.33
CA ALA A 336 5.85 14.70 4.31
C ALA A 336 4.94 15.50 5.23
N LEU A 337 5.37 16.68 5.71
CA LEU A 337 4.52 17.53 6.54
C LEU A 337 3.35 18.10 5.74
N GLN A 338 3.57 18.52 4.48
CA GLN A 338 2.49 18.95 3.58
C GLN A 338 1.44 17.85 3.43
N CYS A 339 1.89 16.64 3.12
CA CYS A 339 1.02 15.48 3.02
C CYS A 339 0.26 15.21 4.33
N ALA A 340 0.93 15.29 5.49
CA ALA A 340 0.30 15.03 6.78
C ALA A 340 -0.83 16.03 7.10
N VAL A 341 -0.67 17.30 6.71
CA VAL A 341 -1.68 18.35 6.91
C VAL A 341 -2.84 18.20 5.91
N GLU A 342 -2.57 17.77 4.68
CA GLU A 342 -3.58 17.53 3.63
C GLU A 342 -4.39 16.24 3.82
N LEU A 343 -3.90 15.28 4.63
CA LEU A 343 -4.60 14.01 4.84
C LEU A 343 -5.96 14.23 5.51
N ARG A 344 -7.03 13.78 4.85
CA ARG A 344 -8.43 13.93 5.27
C ARG A 344 -8.77 13.15 6.55
N ALA A 345 -9.47 13.80 7.48
CA ALA A 345 -10.10 13.13 8.62
C ALA A 345 -11.24 12.16 8.21
N ALA A 346 -12.01 12.50 7.16
CA ALA A 346 -13.15 11.68 6.69
C ALA A 346 -12.74 10.33 6.07
N ALA A 347 -11.52 10.20 5.56
CA ALA A 347 -10.95 8.92 5.11
C ALA A 347 -10.47 8.04 6.28
N MET A 348 -10.51 8.55 7.51
CA MET A 348 -9.82 8.01 8.69
C MET A 348 -10.75 7.75 9.87
N ALA A 349 -12.03 7.41 9.61
CA ALA A 349 -13.11 7.27 10.59
C ALA A 349 -12.85 6.36 11.83
N GLN A 350 -11.67 5.75 11.97
CA GLN A 350 -11.30 4.93 13.13
C GLN A 350 -9.96 5.30 13.81
N HIS A 351 -9.12 6.22 13.27
CA HIS A 351 -7.76 6.46 13.81
C HIS A 351 -7.21 7.91 13.65
N ASP A 352 -7.99 8.94 14.00
CA ASP A 352 -7.55 10.35 13.87
C ASP A 352 -6.31 10.70 14.73
N GLY A 353 -6.05 9.92 15.79
CA GLY A 353 -4.87 10.10 16.64
C GLY A 353 -3.51 9.82 15.94
N GLY A 354 -3.49 9.06 14.84
CA GLY A 354 -2.26 8.73 14.11
C GLY A 354 -1.66 9.95 13.41
N ARG A 355 -2.49 10.67 12.65
CA ARG A 355 -2.11 11.84 11.85
C ARG A 355 -1.53 12.96 12.70
N VAL A 356 -2.21 13.30 13.80
CA VAL A 356 -1.74 14.33 14.75
C VAL A 356 -0.39 13.95 15.37
N GLN A 357 -0.19 12.67 15.71
CA GLN A 357 1.09 12.20 16.24
C GLN A 357 2.20 12.28 15.19
N ILE A 358 1.91 11.97 13.93
CA ILE A 358 2.85 12.11 12.82
C ILE A 358 3.25 13.58 12.62
N ILE A 359 2.29 14.51 12.60
CA ILE A 359 2.57 15.95 12.51
C ILE A 359 3.49 16.39 13.65
N LYS A 360 3.18 15.99 14.90
CA LYS A 360 4.03 16.28 16.07
C LYS A 360 5.45 15.75 15.90
N LEU A 361 5.60 14.53 15.37
CA LEU A 361 6.91 13.93 15.11
C LEU A 361 7.71 14.69 14.04
N LEU A 362 7.07 15.04 12.92
CA LEU A 362 7.71 15.76 11.81
C LEU A 362 8.13 17.17 12.23
N VAL A 363 7.23 17.90 12.89
CA VAL A 363 7.50 19.24 13.43
C VAL A 363 8.63 19.21 14.45
N ALA A 364 8.73 18.16 15.27
CA ALA A 364 9.82 18.02 16.23
C ALA A 364 11.20 17.85 15.56
N GLN A 365 11.27 17.35 14.32
CA GLN A 365 12.54 17.25 13.58
C GLN A 365 13.03 18.63 13.12
N ASN A 366 12.15 19.42 12.52
CA ASN A 366 12.47 20.77 12.09
C ASN A 366 11.23 21.67 12.08
N PRO A 367 11.01 22.49 13.12
CA PRO A 367 9.83 23.34 13.18
C PRO A 367 9.82 24.50 12.17
N SER A 368 10.97 24.89 11.61
CA SER A 368 11.04 25.99 10.65
C SER A 368 10.38 25.66 9.31
N ILE A 369 10.17 24.36 9.07
CA ILE A 369 9.64 23.85 7.81
C ILE A 369 8.18 24.24 7.56
N VAL A 370 7.44 24.60 8.61
CA VAL A 370 6.08 25.15 8.51
C VAL A 370 6.06 26.39 7.62
N SER A 371 7.08 27.25 7.71
CA SER A 371 7.18 28.45 6.88
C SER A 371 7.38 28.18 5.39
N LYS A 372 7.66 26.92 5.01
CA LYS A 372 7.93 26.46 3.65
C LYS A 372 6.80 25.61 3.07
N LEU A 373 5.70 25.38 3.81
CA LEU A 373 4.55 24.63 3.30
C LEU A 373 3.81 25.41 2.22
N ASP A 374 3.21 24.70 1.28
CA ASP A 374 2.30 25.27 0.30
C ASP A 374 0.93 25.45 0.94
N PHE A 375 0.68 26.66 1.41
CA PHE A 375 -0.56 26.98 2.08
C PHE A 375 -1.76 27.02 1.13
N LEU A 376 -1.57 27.32 -0.17
CA LEU A 376 -2.68 27.34 -1.13
C LEU A 376 -3.26 25.95 -1.36
N ALA A 377 -2.40 24.92 -1.37
CA ALA A 377 -2.82 23.55 -1.54
C ALA A 377 -3.85 23.13 -0.47
N LEU A 378 -3.73 23.64 0.75
CA LEU A 378 -4.67 23.40 1.85
C LEU A 378 -6.08 24.01 1.63
N TYR A 379 -6.21 24.97 0.71
CA TYR A 379 -7.51 25.59 0.35
C TYR A 379 -8.15 24.98 -0.88
N ARG A 380 -7.35 24.37 -1.76
CA ARG A 380 -7.87 23.65 -2.94
C ARG A 380 -8.69 22.43 -2.55
N SER A 381 -8.40 21.82 -1.41
CA SER A 381 -8.83 20.47 -1.14
C SER A 381 -10.21 20.32 -0.50
N GLU A 382 -10.83 21.29 0.20
CA GLU A 382 -11.83 20.80 1.16
C GLU A 382 -12.95 21.63 1.76
N SER A 383 -13.09 22.94 1.55
CA SER A 383 -14.12 23.67 2.31
C SER A 383 -14.90 24.66 1.46
N ARG A 384 -16.22 24.41 1.39
CA ARG A 384 -17.21 25.34 0.81
C ARG A 384 -17.13 26.73 1.46
N ILE A 385 -16.76 26.78 2.75
CA ILE A 385 -16.60 28.04 3.51
C ILE A 385 -15.59 28.98 2.82
N PHE A 386 -14.51 28.42 2.27
CA PHE A 386 -13.48 29.21 1.59
C PHE A 386 -13.76 29.42 0.09
N LEU A 387 -14.55 28.54 -0.54
CA LEU A 387 -14.90 28.62 -1.95
C LEU A 387 -15.94 29.70 -2.27
N ASP A 388 -16.68 30.19 -1.27
CA ASP A 388 -17.67 31.28 -1.44
C ASP A 388 -17.04 32.68 -1.59
N SER A 389 -15.71 32.80 -1.51
CA SER A 389 -14.98 34.05 -1.76
C SER A 389 -14.49 34.15 -3.22
N PRO A 390 -15.06 35.04 -4.06
CA PRO A 390 -14.64 35.19 -5.46
C PRO A 390 -13.16 35.57 -5.62
N LYS A 391 -12.62 36.32 -4.65
CA LYS A 391 -11.20 36.74 -4.62
C LYS A 391 -10.27 35.56 -4.36
N LEU A 392 -10.62 34.70 -3.41
CA LEU A 392 -9.84 33.49 -3.11
C LEU A 392 -9.90 32.53 -4.30
N TRP A 393 -11.09 32.38 -4.91
CA TRP A 393 -11.30 31.49 -6.04
C TRP A 393 -10.50 31.93 -7.28
N GLN A 394 -10.49 33.24 -7.62
CA GLN A 394 -9.64 33.77 -8.69
C GLN A 394 -8.14 33.52 -8.44
N ALA A 395 -7.67 33.70 -7.20
CA ALA A 395 -6.28 33.43 -6.86
C ALA A 395 -5.94 31.93 -6.96
N LEU A 396 -6.83 31.05 -6.46
CA LEU A 396 -6.66 29.59 -6.49
C LEU A 396 -6.62 29.04 -7.93
N VAL A 397 -7.44 29.58 -8.82
CA VAL A 397 -7.52 29.19 -10.25
C VAL A 397 -6.36 29.74 -11.07
N SER A 398 -5.82 30.90 -10.70
CA SER A 398 -4.69 31.51 -11.42
C SER A 398 -3.34 30.81 -11.21
N ASP A 399 -3.23 29.87 -10.26
CA ASP A 399 -2.01 29.16 -9.85
C ASP A 399 -0.79 30.07 -9.61
N GLN A 400 -1.03 31.34 -9.31
CA GLN A 400 0.02 32.31 -9.05
C GLN A 400 0.48 32.19 -7.59
N ALA A 401 1.44 31.31 -7.34
CA ALA A 401 2.43 31.58 -6.31
C ALA A 401 3.13 32.90 -6.69
N LEU A 402 2.84 34.02 -6.02
CA LEU A 402 3.19 35.33 -6.55
C LEU A 402 4.71 35.58 -6.63
N ARG A 403 5.04 36.45 -7.59
CA ARG A 403 6.24 36.49 -8.43
C ARG A 403 7.44 37.21 -7.80
N ALA A 404 8.59 37.11 -8.48
CA ALA A 404 9.82 37.87 -8.23
C ALA A 404 9.70 39.40 -8.43
N ASP A 405 8.50 39.94 -8.72
CA ASP A 405 8.25 41.33 -9.14
C ASP A 405 7.28 42.13 -8.22
N GLY A 406 6.93 41.61 -7.04
CA GLY A 406 6.34 42.43 -5.95
C GLY A 406 4.79 42.45 -5.83
N SER A 407 4.12 41.33 -6.09
CA SER A 407 2.67 41.16 -5.82
C SER A 407 2.41 40.14 -4.66
N PRO A 408 1.25 40.20 -3.96
CA PRO A 408 1.04 39.60 -2.63
C PRO A 408 1.31 38.09 -2.50
N THR A 409 2.03 37.61 -1.50
CA THR A 409 2.19 36.15 -1.33
C THR A 409 0.84 35.45 -1.12
N PRO A 410 0.70 34.14 -1.43
CA PRO A 410 -0.60 33.46 -1.29
C PRO A 410 -1.23 33.51 0.10
N ILE A 411 -0.41 33.68 1.13
CA ILE A 411 -0.85 33.89 2.51
C ILE A 411 -1.47 35.28 2.74
N GLU A 412 -1.04 36.31 2.02
CA GLU A 412 -1.63 37.66 2.06
C GLU A 412 -3.02 37.67 1.43
N VAL A 413 -3.21 36.95 0.32
CA VAL A 413 -4.53 36.76 -0.29
C VAL A 413 -5.47 36.06 0.68
N TYR A 414 -5.03 34.97 1.31
CA TYR A 414 -5.80 34.30 2.35
C TYR A 414 -6.17 35.22 3.51
N ARG A 415 -5.19 35.95 4.06
CA ARG A 415 -5.45 36.88 5.17
C ARG A 415 -6.42 37.98 4.77
N SER A 416 -6.35 38.49 3.54
CA SER A 416 -7.33 39.48 3.06
C SER A 416 -8.77 38.95 3.04
N VAL A 417 -8.95 37.63 2.92
CA VAL A 417 -10.26 36.96 2.92
C VAL A 417 -10.71 36.61 4.33
N LEU A 418 -9.81 36.13 5.19
CA LEU A 418 -10.17 35.72 6.55
C LEU A 418 -10.21 36.84 7.58
N LEU A 419 -9.33 37.83 7.49
CA LEU A 419 -9.23 38.90 8.48
C LEU A 419 -10.57 39.61 8.73
N PRO A 420 -11.41 39.91 7.72
CA PRO A 420 -12.74 40.49 7.96
C PRO A 420 -13.66 39.64 8.84
N PHE A 421 -13.51 38.30 8.83
CA PHE A 421 -14.30 37.39 9.66
C PHE A 421 -13.69 37.21 11.06
N LEU A 422 -12.36 37.22 11.15
CA LEU A 422 -11.65 36.95 12.40
C LEU A 422 -11.50 38.18 13.30
N ASP A 423 -11.34 39.37 12.71
CA ASP A 423 -11.09 40.60 13.47
C ASP A 423 -12.23 40.97 14.45
N PRO A 424 -13.53 40.76 14.12
CA PRO A 424 -14.61 40.92 15.09
C PRO A 424 -14.59 39.90 16.24
N LEU A 425 -14.03 38.70 16.01
CA LEU A 425 -13.95 37.62 17.00
C LEU A 425 -12.72 37.76 17.89
N VAL A 426 -11.61 38.24 17.33
CA VAL A 426 -10.33 38.42 18.00
C VAL A 426 -9.76 39.80 17.63
N PRO A 427 -10.09 40.86 18.40
CA PRO A 427 -9.66 42.21 18.11
C PRO A 427 -8.13 42.35 18.02
N GLY A 428 -7.63 42.99 16.96
CA GLY A 428 -6.20 43.22 16.73
C GLY A 428 -5.47 42.07 16.03
N MET A 429 -6.21 41.09 15.52
CA MET A 429 -5.67 39.95 14.77
C MET A 429 -5.16 40.36 13.39
N ALA A 430 -5.82 41.33 12.74
CA ALA A 430 -5.40 41.89 11.46
C ALA A 430 -4.00 42.49 11.49
N GLU A 431 -3.73 43.32 12.50
CA GLU A 431 -2.42 43.97 12.68
C GLU A 431 -1.33 42.92 12.95
N ARG A 432 -1.61 41.89 13.74
CA ARG A 432 -0.63 40.83 14.07
C ARG A 432 -0.29 39.94 12.89
N LEU A 433 -1.29 39.52 12.13
CA LEU A 433 -1.08 38.69 10.95
C LEU A 433 -0.45 39.49 9.79
N SER A 434 -0.62 40.82 9.75
CA SER A 434 0.05 41.67 8.75
C SER A 434 1.58 41.71 8.88
N LEU A 435 2.14 41.41 10.06
CA LEU A 435 3.58 41.48 10.34
C LEU A 435 4.38 40.24 9.90
N VAL A 436 3.71 39.12 9.58
CA VAL A 436 4.37 37.83 9.37
C VAL A 436 4.34 37.45 7.89
N THR A 437 5.41 37.63 7.12
CA THR A 437 5.41 37.35 5.67
C THR A 437 5.44 35.87 5.28
N ARG A 438 5.49 34.95 6.26
CA ARG A 438 5.58 33.50 6.03
C ARG A 438 4.52 32.75 6.83
N LEU A 439 4.26 31.50 6.43
CA LEU A 439 3.33 30.65 7.15
C LEU A 439 3.81 30.33 8.56
N SER A 440 2.91 30.48 9.53
CA SER A 440 3.15 30.21 10.94
C SER A 440 2.21 29.13 11.49
N PHE A 441 2.48 28.67 12.72
CA PHE A 441 1.56 27.77 13.42
C PHE A 441 0.21 28.42 13.70
N ALA A 442 0.16 29.74 13.86
CA ALA A 442 -1.09 30.48 14.02
C ALA A 442 -1.96 30.39 12.77
N ASP A 443 -1.36 30.53 11.59
CA ASP A 443 -2.09 30.40 10.32
C ASP A 443 -2.66 28.98 10.14
N LEU A 444 -1.89 27.94 10.50
CA LEU A 444 -2.35 26.55 10.48
C LEU A 444 -3.43 26.26 11.54
N LEU A 445 -3.33 26.85 12.74
CA LEU A 445 -4.34 26.76 13.78
C LEU A 445 -5.67 27.34 13.31
N ILE A 446 -5.64 28.55 12.75
CA ILE A 446 -6.82 29.23 12.19
C ILE A 446 -7.45 28.35 11.10
N TRP A 447 -6.63 27.87 10.16
CA TRP A 447 -7.10 26.97 9.10
C TRP A 447 -7.79 25.72 9.68
N ALA A 448 -7.14 25.03 10.63
CA ALA A 448 -7.68 23.83 11.26
C ALA A 448 -9.01 24.08 11.98
N VAL A 449 -9.16 25.21 12.68
CA VAL A 449 -10.41 25.63 13.31
C VAL A 449 -11.50 25.88 12.25
N CYS A 450 -11.17 26.60 11.18
CA CYS A 450 -12.11 26.93 10.11
C CYS A 450 -12.61 25.70 9.33
N VAL A 451 -11.78 24.67 9.14
CA VAL A 451 -12.21 23.41 8.51
C VAL A 451 -12.88 22.44 9.51
N GLY A 452 -12.91 22.79 10.80
CA GLY A 452 -13.52 21.97 11.85
C GLY A 452 -12.67 20.78 12.30
N ASP A 453 -11.36 20.78 12.01
CA ASP A 453 -10.43 19.73 12.41
C ASP A 453 -9.88 20.01 13.83
N LEU A 454 -10.70 19.70 14.84
CA LEU A 454 -10.37 19.99 16.25
C LEU A 454 -9.06 19.31 16.72
N PRO A 455 -8.80 18.02 16.45
CA PRO A 455 -7.54 17.39 16.89
C PRO A 455 -6.30 18.06 16.29
N MET A 456 -6.38 18.53 15.04
CA MET A 456 -5.28 19.27 14.43
C MET A 456 -5.17 20.70 14.98
N ALA A 457 -6.30 21.37 15.23
CA ALA A 457 -6.33 22.67 15.89
C ALA A 457 -5.69 22.61 17.28
N GLU A 458 -6.02 21.62 18.11
CA GLU A 458 -5.38 21.40 19.42
C GLU A 458 -3.86 21.16 19.28
N CYS A 459 -3.45 20.41 18.26
CA CYS A 459 -2.04 20.18 17.99
C CYS A 459 -1.28 21.49 17.71
N PHE A 460 -1.82 22.34 16.82
CA PHE A 460 -1.19 23.62 16.48
C PHE A 460 -1.31 24.64 17.61
N TRP A 461 -2.40 24.62 18.37
CA TRP A 461 -2.57 25.42 19.57
C TRP A 461 -1.45 25.21 20.58
N HIS A 462 -1.08 23.95 20.86
CA HIS A 462 0.04 23.65 21.75
C HIS A 462 1.38 24.15 21.19
N GLN A 463 1.57 24.16 19.86
CA GLN A 463 2.77 24.74 19.24
C GLN A 463 2.79 26.27 19.39
N CYS A 464 1.65 26.94 19.19
CA CYS A 464 1.46 28.36 19.47
C CYS A 464 1.76 28.69 20.95
N GLN A 465 1.22 27.90 21.89
CA GLN A 465 1.45 28.09 23.33
C GLN A 465 2.93 28.00 23.69
N ARG A 466 3.65 26.99 23.19
CA ARG A 466 5.09 26.82 23.43
C ARG A 466 5.92 27.98 22.90
N ARG A 467 5.42 28.66 21.88
CA ARG A 467 6.09 29.78 21.19
C ARG A 467 5.66 31.15 21.69
N GLY A 468 4.73 31.21 22.65
CA GLY A 468 4.18 32.46 23.16
C GLY A 468 3.33 33.21 22.12
N ASP A 469 2.75 32.50 21.16
CA ASP A 469 2.00 33.11 20.07
C ASP A 469 0.69 33.74 20.59
N PRO A 470 0.45 35.04 20.35
CA PRO A 470 -0.70 35.75 20.86
C PRO A 470 -2.04 35.36 20.21
N VAL A 471 -2.03 34.64 19.07
CA VAL A 471 -3.23 34.04 18.43
C VAL A 471 -3.86 32.95 19.32
N ARG A 472 -3.16 32.55 20.39
CA ARG A 472 -3.73 31.73 21.47
C ARG A 472 -4.91 32.42 22.19
N LYS A 473 -4.95 33.74 22.33
CA LYS A 473 -6.08 34.37 23.03
C LYS A 473 -7.28 34.45 22.11
#